data_AF-A0A151HPZ0-F1
#
_entry.id   AF-A0A151HPZ0-F1
#
_cell.length_a   1.000
_cell.length_b   1.000
_cell.length_c   1.000
_cell.angle_alpha   90.00
_cell.angle_beta   90.00
_cell.angle_gamma   90.00
#
_symmetry.space_group_name_H-M   'P 1'
#
loop_
_entity.id
_entity.type
_entity.pdbx_description
1 polymer ?
#
loop_
_entity_poly.entity_id
_entity_poly.type
_entity_poly.pdbx_seq_one_letter_code
_entity_poly.pdbx_strand_id
1 'polypeptide(L)'
;MNLLKEAPVNSSLRVKALTALACQMRHHRPSELAFVTAGGLALLVHAMLSRDEKYQEKAASLTRHLLQEGLLAFSQVEKYDFPGAVAGLLERTPFTNIQFGETVVQLAIALLQQHRATMAKGPVLAGLRQTLLDRQRGLKEMLREMEKRKVEDLLPEDFSTQAALLEEALSIAKFPGMKPADSGTTADRQGGGKAPQQAKMLAM
;
A
#
# COMPACT_ATOMS: atom_id res chain seq x y z
N MET A 1 -9.00 22.23 -10.99
CA MET A 1 -9.42 21.04 -11.77
C MET A 1 -9.32 19.82 -10.87
N ASN A 2 -10.34 18.96 -10.85
CA ASN A 2 -10.26 17.68 -10.16
C ASN A 2 -9.96 16.61 -11.22
N LEU A 3 -8.67 16.33 -11.43
CA LEU A 3 -8.16 15.41 -12.48
C LEU A 3 -8.82 14.02 -12.42
N LEU A 4 -9.36 13.61 -11.26
CA LEU A 4 -10.05 12.34 -11.10
C LEU A 4 -11.46 12.34 -11.69
N LYS A 5 -12.15 13.49 -11.70
CA LYS A 5 -13.50 13.62 -12.28
C LYS A 5 -13.49 13.58 -13.81
N GLU A 6 -12.39 14.02 -14.40
CA GLU A 6 -12.20 14.07 -15.86
C GLU A 6 -11.47 12.83 -16.40
N ALA A 7 -11.15 11.86 -15.53
CA ALA A 7 -10.47 10.64 -15.93
C ALA A 7 -11.37 9.78 -16.84
N PRO A 8 -10.82 9.22 -17.94
CA PRO A 8 -11.62 8.42 -18.87
C PRO A 8 -12.13 7.14 -18.18
N VAL A 9 -13.37 6.77 -18.49
CA VAL A 9 -14.01 5.55 -17.96
C VAL A 9 -13.29 4.29 -18.47
N ASN A 10 -12.71 4.36 -19.67
CA ASN A 10 -12.00 3.25 -20.30
C ASN A 10 -10.68 2.94 -19.56
N SER A 11 -10.60 1.74 -18.99
CA SER A 11 -9.43 1.27 -18.21
C SER A 11 -8.15 1.19 -19.05
N SER A 12 -8.23 0.65 -20.26
CA SER A 12 -7.09 0.57 -21.20
C SER A 12 -6.55 1.95 -21.55
N LEU A 13 -7.43 2.94 -21.75
CA LEU A 13 -7.02 4.32 -22.01
C LEU A 13 -6.29 4.93 -20.81
N ARG A 14 -6.76 4.68 -19.58
CA ARG A 14 -6.07 5.14 -18.36
C ARG A 14 -4.67 4.54 -18.21
N VAL A 15 -4.52 3.23 -18.48
CA VAL A 15 -3.21 2.57 -18.45
C VAL A 15 -2.25 3.17 -19.47
N LYS A 16 -2.72 3.37 -20.72
CA LYS A 16 -1.91 3.99 -21.79
C LYS A 16 -1.54 5.43 -21.46
N ALA A 17 -2.47 6.22 -20.95
CA ALA A 17 -2.23 7.60 -20.55
C ALA A 17 -1.19 7.69 -19.42
N LEU A 18 -1.32 6.87 -18.39
CA LEU A 18 -0.33 6.84 -17.30
C LEU A 18 1.04 6.34 -17.77
N THR A 19 1.07 5.39 -18.71
CA THR A 19 2.32 4.94 -19.33
C THR A 19 2.98 6.07 -20.11
N ALA A 20 2.22 6.81 -20.93
CA ALA A 20 2.73 7.96 -21.67
C ALA A 20 3.25 9.05 -20.72
N LEU A 21 2.53 9.37 -19.65
CA LEU A 21 2.98 10.30 -18.62
C LEU A 21 4.30 9.85 -17.98
N ALA A 22 4.40 8.58 -17.59
CA ALA A 22 5.61 8.03 -17.01
C ALA A 22 6.81 8.17 -17.98
N CYS A 23 6.63 7.91 -19.28
CA CYS A 23 7.69 8.06 -20.28
C CYS A 23 8.14 9.52 -20.47
N GLN A 24 7.22 10.49 -20.37
CA GLN A 24 7.55 11.92 -20.50
C GLN A 24 8.20 12.51 -19.24
N MET A 25 8.01 11.84 -18.10
CA MET A 25 8.50 12.32 -16.82
C MET A 25 9.86 11.73 -16.44
N ARG A 26 10.06 10.43 -16.67
CA ARG A 26 11.28 9.73 -16.23
C ARG A 26 12.53 10.42 -16.78
N HIS A 27 13.44 10.75 -15.87
CA HIS A 27 14.72 11.41 -16.17
C HIS A 27 14.57 12.82 -16.78
N HIS A 28 13.40 13.44 -16.61
CA HIS A 28 13.16 14.83 -17.00
C HIS A 28 12.64 15.63 -15.82
N ARG A 29 13.57 16.14 -15.02
CA ARG A 29 13.29 16.81 -13.74
C ARG A 29 12.20 17.90 -13.80
N PRO A 30 12.14 18.78 -14.82
CA PRO A 30 11.06 19.75 -14.93
C PRO A 30 9.67 19.12 -15.04
N SER A 31 9.53 18.03 -15.82
CA SER A 31 8.26 17.29 -15.93
C SER A 31 7.86 16.64 -14.61
N GLU A 32 8.83 16.07 -13.88
CA GLU A 32 8.57 15.41 -12.59
C GLU A 32 8.06 16.41 -11.54
N LEU A 33 8.73 17.57 -11.44
CA LEU A 33 8.32 18.64 -10.54
C LEU A 33 6.96 19.21 -10.93
N ALA A 34 6.72 19.42 -12.23
CA ALA A 34 5.42 19.89 -12.73
C ALA A 34 4.30 18.90 -12.37
N PHE A 35 4.53 17.61 -12.53
CA PHE A 35 3.56 16.57 -12.18
C PHE A 35 3.21 16.58 -10.69
N VAL A 36 4.22 16.61 -9.82
CA VAL A 36 4.02 16.64 -8.36
C VAL A 36 3.27 17.92 -7.95
N THR A 37 3.68 19.07 -8.50
CA THR A 37 3.07 20.38 -8.22
C THR A 37 1.63 20.46 -8.69
N ALA A 38 1.30 19.83 -9.82
CA ALA A 38 -0.06 19.75 -10.35
C ALA A 38 -0.98 18.79 -9.57
N GLY A 39 -0.49 18.17 -8.48
CA GLY A 39 -1.27 17.22 -7.68
C GLY A 39 -1.34 15.83 -8.28
N GLY A 40 -0.43 15.47 -9.18
CA GLY A 40 -0.38 14.15 -9.83
C GLY A 40 -0.27 12.97 -8.85
N LEU A 41 0.21 13.20 -7.62
CA LEU A 41 0.24 12.18 -6.57
C LEU A 41 -1.16 11.63 -6.22
N ALA A 42 -2.20 12.47 -6.28
CA ALA A 42 -3.58 12.03 -6.07
C ALA A 42 -4.03 11.03 -7.15
N LEU A 43 -3.59 11.24 -8.39
CA LEU A 43 -3.84 10.34 -9.51
C LEU A 43 -3.15 8.98 -9.27
N LEU A 44 -1.89 9.00 -8.81
CA LEU A 44 -1.14 7.78 -8.53
C LEU A 44 -1.80 6.96 -7.42
N VAL A 45 -2.18 7.58 -6.31
CA VAL A 45 -2.89 6.89 -5.23
C VAL A 45 -4.23 6.33 -5.72
N HIS A 46 -5.00 7.11 -6.48
CA HIS A 46 -6.24 6.60 -7.06
C HIS A 46 -6.01 5.39 -7.99
N ALA A 47 -4.96 5.42 -8.80
CA ALA A 47 -4.60 4.33 -9.69
C ALA A 47 -4.16 3.06 -8.92
N MET A 48 -3.36 3.23 -7.86
CA MET A 48 -2.98 2.15 -6.93
C MET A 48 -4.18 1.53 -6.20
N LEU A 49 -5.22 2.32 -5.92
CA LEU A 49 -6.44 1.83 -5.27
C LEU A 49 -7.49 1.28 -6.25
N SER A 50 -7.23 1.32 -7.56
CA SER A 50 -8.17 0.86 -8.59
C SER A 50 -8.32 -0.68 -8.57
N ARG A 51 -9.15 -1.23 -9.47
CA ARG A 51 -9.29 -2.69 -9.66
C ARG A 51 -8.49 -3.24 -10.84
N ASP A 52 -7.81 -2.37 -11.59
CA ASP A 52 -7.06 -2.76 -12.79
C ASP A 52 -5.60 -2.96 -12.41
N GLU A 53 -5.14 -4.21 -12.39
CA GLU A 53 -3.77 -4.57 -12.01
C GLU A 53 -2.72 -3.86 -12.85
N LYS A 54 -2.94 -3.68 -14.16
CA LYS A 54 -2.00 -2.96 -15.02
C LYS A 54 -1.92 -1.50 -14.64
N TYR A 55 -3.04 -0.91 -14.24
CA TYR A 55 -3.08 0.48 -13.80
C TYR A 55 -2.39 0.66 -12.44
N GLN A 56 -2.63 -0.26 -11.51
CA GLN A 56 -1.96 -0.32 -10.22
C GLN A 56 -0.45 -0.47 -10.37
N GLU A 57 0.02 -1.41 -11.20
CA GLU A 57 1.44 -1.68 -11.44
C GLU A 57 2.16 -0.46 -12.01
N LYS A 58 1.57 0.20 -13.02
CA LYS A 58 2.15 1.43 -13.58
C LYS A 58 2.20 2.56 -12.55
N ALA A 59 1.18 2.69 -11.72
CA ALA A 59 1.15 3.69 -10.66
C ALA A 59 2.18 3.40 -9.57
N ALA A 60 2.33 2.15 -9.15
CA ALA A 60 3.32 1.72 -8.18
C ALA A 60 4.74 1.96 -8.71
N SER A 61 4.99 1.59 -9.97
CA SER A 61 6.28 1.80 -10.65
C SER A 61 6.65 3.28 -10.76
N LEU A 62 5.71 4.15 -11.15
CA LEU A 62 5.96 5.59 -11.24
C LEU A 62 6.13 6.23 -9.86
N THR A 63 5.34 5.80 -8.87
CA THR A 63 5.49 6.27 -7.48
C THR A 63 6.86 5.91 -6.93
N ARG A 64 7.33 4.67 -7.17
CA ARG A 64 8.65 4.22 -6.75
C ARG A 64 9.74 5.09 -7.35
N HIS A 65 9.64 5.39 -8.65
CA HIS A 65 10.55 6.31 -9.34
C HIS A 65 10.59 7.68 -8.66
N LEU A 66 9.43 8.31 -8.44
CA LEU A 66 9.38 9.64 -7.82
C LEU A 66 9.92 9.66 -6.38
N LEU A 67 9.69 8.60 -5.61
CA LEU A 67 10.34 8.42 -4.31
C LEU A 67 11.85 8.39 -4.50
N GLN A 68 12.39 7.51 -5.33
CA GLN A 68 13.83 7.38 -5.57
C GLN A 68 14.50 8.70 -6.00
N GLU A 69 13.80 9.53 -6.78
CA GLU A 69 14.23 10.87 -7.20
C GLU A 69 14.10 11.96 -6.10
N GLY A 70 13.73 11.57 -4.88
CA GLY A 70 13.60 12.45 -3.72
C GLY A 70 12.51 13.51 -3.85
N LEU A 71 11.48 13.25 -4.66
CA LEU A 71 10.45 14.23 -5.00
C LEU A 71 9.27 14.28 -4.04
N LEU A 72 9.13 13.27 -3.19
CA LEU A 72 8.01 13.17 -2.25
C LEU A 72 8.49 13.55 -0.86
N ALA A 73 8.07 14.73 -0.40
CA ALA A 73 8.22 15.09 0.99
C ALA A 73 7.24 14.28 1.86
N PHE A 74 7.59 14.04 3.13
CA PHE A 74 6.73 13.27 4.03
C PHE A 74 5.33 13.89 4.19
N SER A 75 5.20 15.22 4.14
CA SER A 75 3.90 15.90 4.18
C SER A 75 2.98 15.51 3.01
N GLN A 76 3.54 15.22 1.84
CA GLN A 76 2.77 14.73 0.69
C GLN A 76 2.42 13.24 0.86
N VAL A 77 3.36 12.46 1.38
CA VAL A 77 3.16 11.03 1.71
C VAL A 77 2.01 10.85 2.69
N GLU A 78 1.97 11.67 3.74
CA GLU A 78 0.91 11.69 4.74
C GLU A 78 -0.41 12.21 4.16
N LYS A 79 -0.39 13.34 3.45
CA LYS A 79 -1.59 13.95 2.85
C LYS A 79 -2.38 12.98 1.96
N TYR A 80 -1.69 12.13 1.21
CA TYR A 80 -2.31 11.19 0.27
C TYR A 80 -2.35 9.75 0.79
N ASP A 81 -1.97 9.51 2.05
CA ASP A 81 -1.88 8.18 2.67
C ASP A 81 -1.20 7.14 1.77
N PHE A 82 0.00 7.48 1.27
CA PHE A 82 0.82 6.54 0.51
C PHE A 82 1.10 5.24 1.28
N PRO A 83 1.40 5.25 2.59
CA PRO A 83 1.58 4.01 3.35
C PRO A 83 0.33 3.11 3.30
N GLY A 84 -0.87 3.66 3.47
CA GLY A 84 -2.13 2.91 3.33
C GLY A 84 -2.35 2.38 1.92
N ALA A 85 -2.06 3.18 0.89
CA ALA A 85 -2.16 2.73 -0.50
C ALA A 85 -1.19 1.58 -0.82
N VAL A 86 0.05 1.64 -0.32
CA VAL A 86 1.06 0.58 -0.47
C VAL A 86 0.66 -0.68 0.29
N ALA A 87 0.17 -0.54 1.54
CA ALA A 87 -0.35 -1.67 2.30
C ALA A 87 -1.50 -2.36 1.57
N GLY A 88 -2.47 -1.59 1.06
CA GLY A 88 -3.57 -2.13 0.27
C GLY A 88 -3.12 -2.81 -1.02
N LEU A 89 -2.03 -2.36 -1.66
CA LEU A 89 -1.44 -3.09 -2.80
C LEU A 89 -0.84 -4.42 -2.35
N LEU A 90 -0.02 -4.43 -1.29
CA LEU A 90 0.61 -5.65 -0.76
C LEU A 90 -0.43 -6.73 -0.42
N GLU A 91 -1.57 -6.33 0.14
CA GLU A 91 -2.68 -7.24 0.48
C GLU A 91 -3.38 -7.81 -0.76
N ARG A 92 -3.61 -6.99 -1.79
CA ARG A 92 -4.46 -7.34 -2.94
C ARG A 92 -3.69 -7.95 -4.10
N THR A 93 -2.40 -7.69 -4.24
CA THR A 93 -1.60 -8.20 -5.36
C THR A 93 -1.49 -9.73 -5.26
N PRO A 94 -1.96 -10.50 -6.24
CA PRO A 94 -1.80 -11.95 -6.21
C PRO A 94 -0.33 -12.35 -6.34
N PHE A 95 0.05 -13.53 -5.85
CA PHE A 95 1.41 -14.05 -6.04
C PHE A 95 1.67 -14.56 -7.47
N THR A 96 0.62 -14.78 -8.26
CA THR A 96 0.74 -15.24 -9.66
C THR A 96 1.41 -14.22 -10.57
N ASN A 97 1.36 -12.92 -10.23
CA ASN A 97 2.08 -11.87 -10.94
C ASN A 97 3.31 -11.45 -10.14
N ILE A 98 4.39 -12.21 -10.28
CA ILE A 98 5.64 -12.06 -9.53
C ILE A 98 6.21 -10.65 -9.72
N GLN A 99 6.30 -10.18 -10.97
CA GLN A 99 6.87 -8.87 -11.31
C GLN A 99 6.12 -7.70 -10.66
N PHE A 100 4.78 -7.76 -10.67
CA PHE A 100 3.98 -6.76 -9.98
C PHE A 100 4.19 -6.85 -8.47
N GLY A 101 4.17 -8.06 -7.91
CA GLY A 101 4.45 -8.29 -6.50
C GLY A 101 5.80 -7.73 -6.05
N GLU A 102 6.87 -7.96 -6.82
CA GLU A 102 8.19 -7.37 -6.57
C GLU A 102 8.17 -5.84 -6.65
N THR A 103 7.49 -5.28 -7.65
CA THR A 103 7.35 -3.83 -7.80
C THR A 103 6.70 -3.18 -6.58
N VAL A 104 5.67 -3.82 -6.01
CA VAL A 104 5.00 -3.32 -4.80
C VAL A 104 5.91 -3.41 -3.57
N VAL A 105 6.67 -4.50 -3.40
CA VAL A 105 7.62 -4.64 -2.30
C VAL A 105 8.76 -3.62 -2.43
N GLN A 106 9.29 -3.41 -3.63
CA GLN A 106 10.30 -2.38 -3.90
C GLN A 106 9.77 -0.97 -3.63
N LEU A 107 8.50 -0.69 -3.91
CA LEU A 107 7.86 0.57 -3.54
C LEU A 107 7.79 0.72 -2.02
N ALA A 108 7.44 -0.33 -1.28
CA ALA A 108 7.46 -0.31 0.18
C ALA A 108 8.87 -0.06 0.72
N ILE A 109 9.90 -0.69 0.15
CA ILE A 109 11.31 -0.45 0.49
C ILE A 109 11.67 1.02 0.28
N ALA A 110 11.38 1.60 -0.89
CA ALA A 110 11.68 2.99 -1.19
C ALA A 110 11.01 3.95 -0.18
N LEU A 111 9.75 3.70 0.14
CA LEU A 111 9.00 4.46 1.13
C LEU A 111 9.63 4.37 2.52
N LEU A 112 10.01 3.16 2.94
CA LEU A 112 10.66 2.92 4.22
C LEU A 112 12.04 3.60 4.28
N GLN A 113 12.88 3.44 3.27
CA GLN A 113 14.23 4.03 3.23
C GLN A 113 14.18 5.56 3.41
N GLN A 114 13.18 6.23 2.84
CA GLN A 114 13.07 7.68 2.92
C GLN A 114 12.35 8.21 4.15
N HIS A 115 11.33 7.51 4.63
CA HIS A 115 10.41 8.08 5.61
C HIS A 115 10.23 7.25 6.88
N ARG A 116 10.98 6.15 7.05
CA ARG A 116 10.87 5.27 8.22
C ARG A 116 10.89 6.01 9.55
N ALA A 117 11.86 6.90 9.78
CA ALA A 117 12.01 7.57 11.07
C ALA A 117 10.80 8.44 11.42
N THR A 118 10.19 9.07 10.42
CA THR A 118 8.98 9.89 10.62
C THR A 118 7.75 9.00 10.80
N MET A 119 7.62 7.94 10.00
CA MET A 119 6.52 6.97 10.14
C MET A 119 6.54 6.23 11.49
N ALA A 120 7.72 6.04 12.09
CA ALA A 120 7.88 5.39 13.39
C ALA A 120 7.27 6.17 14.56
N LYS A 121 7.03 7.48 14.38
CA LYS A 121 6.41 8.34 15.41
C LYS A 121 4.91 8.08 15.58
N GLY A 122 4.29 7.38 14.63
CA GLY A 122 2.88 7.00 14.66
C GLY A 122 2.66 5.50 14.39
N PRO A 123 1.40 5.05 14.36
CA PRO A 123 1.06 3.63 14.12
C PRO A 123 1.32 3.18 12.67
N VAL A 124 1.56 4.13 11.76
CA VAL A 124 1.70 3.89 10.32
C VAL A 124 2.80 2.88 10.00
N LEU A 125 3.98 3.03 10.60
CA LEU A 125 5.09 2.11 10.34
C LEU A 125 4.80 0.70 10.88
N ALA A 126 4.12 0.61 12.03
CA ALA A 126 3.74 -0.67 12.60
C ALA A 126 2.70 -1.38 11.73
N GLY A 127 1.72 -0.65 11.19
CA GLY A 127 0.73 -1.18 10.24
C GLY A 127 1.39 -1.71 8.96
N LEU A 128 2.23 -0.90 8.31
CA LEU A 128 2.93 -1.33 7.09
C LEU A 128 3.85 -2.53 7.33
N ARG A 129 4.53 -2.57 8.49
CA ARG A 129 5.34 -3.72 8.91
C ARG A 129 4.49 -4.98 9.06
N GLN A 130 3.30 -4.86 9.67
CA GLN A 130 2.39 -5.98 9.83
C GLN A 130 1.93 -6.53 8.48
N THR A 131 1.53 -5.65 7.56
CA THR A 131 1.18 -6.06 6.19
C THR A 131 2.31 -6.77 5.46
N LEU A 132 3.57 -6.32 5.63
CA LEU A 132 4.74 -7.01 5.07
C LEU A 132 4.97 -8.41 5.69
N LEU A 133 4.74 -8.56 7.00
CA LEU A 133 4.82 -9.86 7.68
C LEU A 133 3.75 -10.82 7.16
N ASP A 134 2.52 -10.33 7.00
CA ASP A 134 1.41 -11.14 6.50
C ASP A 134 1.64 -11.53 5.04
N ARG A 135 2.20 -10.63 4.23
CA ARG A 135 2.64 -10.94 2.87
C ARG A 135 3.73 -12.02 2.85
N GLN A 136 4.73 -11.94 3.72
CA GLN A 136 5.78 -12.96 3.81
C GLN A 136 5.23 -14.32 4.23
N ARG A 137 4.28 -14.34 5.17
CA ARG A 137 3.59 -15.57 5.60
C ARG A 137 2.82 -16.20 4.44
N GLY A 138 2.03 -15.40 3.72
CA GLY A 138 1.26 -15.86 2.56
C GLY A 138 2.15 -16.43 1.46
N LEU A 139 3.32 -15.82 1.21
CA LEU A 139 4.28 -16.32 0.23
C LEU A 139 4.79 -17.71 0.63
N LYS A 140 5.19 -17.89 1.90
CA LYS A 140 5.68 -19.16 2.43
C LYS A 140 4.62 -20.25 2.40
N GLU A 141 3.38 -19.93 2.72
CA GLU A 141 2.25 -20.86 2.65
C GLU A 141 1.98 -21.31 1.21
N MET A 142 1.96 -20.37 0.26
CA MET A 142 1.78 -20.67 -1.15
C MET A 142 2.92 -21.55 -1.71
N LEU A 143 4.18 -21.25 -1.39
CA LEU A 143 5.33 -22.06 -1.81
C LEU A 143 5.22 -23.51 -1.29
N ARG A 144 4.86 -23.69 -0.01
CA ARG A 144 4.63 -25.02 0.58
C ARG A 144 3.49 -25.78 -0.12
N GLU A 145 2.41 -25.09 -0.49
CA GLU A 145 1.31 -25.71 -1.21
C GLU A 145 1.68 -26.10 -2.65
N MET A 146 2.51 -25.30 -3.33
CA MET A 146 3.03 -25.65 -4.65
C MET A 146 3.97 -26.87 -4.60
N GLU A 147 4.86 -26.94 -3.62
CA GLU A 147 5.73 -28.10 -3.39
C GLU A 147 4.92 -29.39 -3.18
N LYS A 148 3.83 -29.34 -2.40
CA LYS A 148 2.94 -30.49 -2.19
C LYS A 148 2.22 -30.92 -3.46
N ARG A 149 1.79 -29.96 -4.29
CA ARG A 149 0.99 -30.20 -5.50
C ARG A 149 1.83 -30.55 -6.73
N LYS A 150 3.17 -30.46 -6.66
CA LYS A 150 4.09 -30.66 -7.79
C LYS A 150 3.67 -29.82 -9.00
N VAL A 151 3.35 -28.56 -8.79
CA VAL A 151 2.97 -27.65 -9.88
C VAL A 151 4.20 -27.42 -10.77
N GLU A 152 4.10 -27.76 -12.05
CA GLU A 152 5.23 -27.66 -13.00
C GLU A 152 5.40 -26.26 -13.59
N ASP A 153 4.36 -25.42 -13.57
CA ASP A 153 4.34 -24.12 -14.28
C ASP A 153 5.03 -22.96 -13.56
N LEU A 154 5.20 -23.04 -12.23
CA LEU A 154 5.85 -22.02 -11.41
C LEU A 154 6.77 -22.69 -10.41
N LEU A 155 8.07 -22.39 -10.50
CA LEU A 155 9.07 -22.98 -9.63
C LEU A 155 9.24 -22.12 -8.37
N PRO A 156 9.53 -22.72 -7.20
CA PRO A 156 9.86 -21.97 -5.99
C PRO A 156 10.99 -20.94 -6.18
N GLU A 157 11.92 -21.24 -7.09
CA GLU A 157 13.06 -20.37 -7.44
C GLU A 157 12.62 -19.03 -8.05
N ASP A 158 11.48 -19.00 -8.75
CA ASP A 158 10.93 -17.78 -9.36
C ASP A 158 10.55 -16.73 -8.30
N PHE A 159 10.33 -17.15 -7.05
CA PHE A 159 9.95 -16.28 -5.93
C PHE A 159 11.13 -15.87 -5.04
N SER A 160 12.35 -16.34 -5.34
CA SER A 160 13.54 -16.06 -4.52
C SER A 160 13.81 -14.56 -4.37
N THR A 161 13.71 -13.80 -5.45
CA THR A 161 13.85 -12.35 -5.47
C THR A 161 12.77 -11.68 -4.60
N GLN A 162 11.51 -12.07 -4.78
CA GLN A 162 10.41 -11.51 -3.98
C GLN A 162 10.59 -11.82 -2.48
N ALA A 163 11.04 -13.02 -2.12
CA ALA A 163 11.33 -13.40 -0.75
C ALA A 163 12.46 -12.55 -0.15
N ALA A 164 13.56 -12.35 -0.89
CA ALA A 164 14.68 -11.51 -0.47
C ALA A 164 14.25 -10.04 -0.27
N LEU A 165 13.45 -9.49 -1.18
CA LEU A 165 12.90 -8.14 -1.05
C LEU A 165 12.01 -7.99 0.18
N LEU A 166 11.19 -9.00 0.51
CA LEU A 166 10.37 -8.96 1.72
C LEU A 166 11.23 -8.99 2.99
N GLU A 167 12.30 -9.77 3.01
CA GLU A 167 13.25 -9.79 4.12
C GLU A 167 13.97 -8.44 4.28
N GLU A 168 14.38 -7.82 3.18
CA GLU A 168 14.95 -6.48 3.18
C GLU A 168 13.96 -5.45 3.74
N ALA A 169 12.73 -5.42 3.21
CA ALA A 169 11.68 -4.52 3.65
C ALA A 169 11.41 -4.65 5.16
N LEU A 170 11.30 -5.89 5.66
CA LEU A 170 11.10 -6.19 7.07
C LEU A 170 12.29 -5.78 7.94
N SER A 171 13.51 -5.92 7.42
CA SER A 171 14.73 -5.48 8.09
C SER A 171 14.75 -3.96 8.25
N ILE A 172 14.46 -3.22 7.17
CA ILE A 172 14.37 -1.75 7.19
C ILE A 172 13.25 -1.32 8.14
N ALA A 173 12.09 -1.98 8.10
CA ALA A 173 10.95 -1.70 8.96
C ALA A 173 11.17 -2.05 10.44
N LYS A 174 12.33 -2.57 10.87
CA LYS A 174 12.66 -2.68 12.30
C LYS A 174 13.04 -1.29 12.83
N PHE A 175 12.30 -0.76 13.78
CA PHE A 175 12.65 0.51 14.42
C PHE A 175 12.64 0.37 15.96
N PRO A 176 13.71 0.79 16.67
CA PRO A 176 13.77 0.71 18.13
C PRO A 176 12.63 1.49 18.78
N GLY A 177 11.96 0.90 19.78
CA GLY A 177 10.87 1.55 20.51
C GLY A 177 9.54 1.63 19.75
N MET A 178 9.37 0.84 18.68
CA MET A 178 8.06 0.69 18.01
C MET A 178 6.98 0.24 18.99
N LYS A 179 5.91 1.02 19.07
CA LYS A 179 4.65 0.54 19.65
C LYS A 179 4.02 -0.45 18.66
N PRO A 180 3.50 -1.61 19.13
CA PRO A 180 2.75 -2.50 18.25
C PRO A 180 1.57 -1.75 17.65
N ALA A 181 1.18 -2.10 16.42
CA ALA A 181 -0.06 -1.61 15.85
C ALA A 181 -1.18 -2.19 16.72
N ASP A 182 -1.84 -1.34 17.51
CA ASP A 182 -2.94 -1.79 18.35
C ASP A 182 -3.97 -2.50 17.46
N SER A 183 -4.12 -3.81 17.68
CA SER A 183 -5.23 -4.58 17.16
C SER A 183 -6.49 -3.93 17.75
N GLY A 184 -7.20 -3.17 16.93
CA GLY A 184 -8.53 -2.67 17.27
C GLY A 184 -9.48 -3.83 17.46
N THR A 185 -9.48 -4.42 18.65
CA THR A 185 -10.48 -5.38 19.09
C THR A 185 -11.77 -4.62 19.32
N THR A 186 -12.64 -4.57 18.30
CA THR A 186 -14.07 -4.37 18.50
C THR A 186 -14.65 -5.63 19.13
N ALA A 187 -14.46 -5.80 20.44
CA ALA A 187 -15.18 -6.79 21.24
C ALA A 187 -15.14 -6.37 22.71
N ASP A 188 -16.09 -5.51 23.10
CA ASP A 188 -16.87 -5.65 24.34
C ASP A 188 -17.76 -4.42 24.53
N ARG A 189 -18.94 -4.46 23.89
CA ARG A 189 -20.12 -3.77 24.39
C ARG A 189 -21.30 -4.73 24.34
N GLN A 190 -21.31 -5.66 25.27
CA GLN A 190 -22.51 -6.37 25.67
C GLN A 190 -22.53 -6.49 27.20
N GLY A 191 -23.54 -5.91 27.83
CA GLY A 191 -23.87 -6.16 29.23
C GLY A 191 -24.17 -4.90 30.04
N GLY A 192 -25.44 -4.54 30.15
CA GLY A 192 -25.87 -3.55 31.14
C GLY A 192 -27.24 -2.93 30.88
N GLY A 193 -28.28 -3.74 30.69
CA GLY A 193 -29.66 -3.26 30.67
C GLY A 193 -30.05 -2.61 32.01
N LYS A 194 -30.63 -1.42 31.94
CA LYS A 194 -31.60 -0.93 32.94
C LYS A 194 -32.76 -0.27 32.21
N ALA A 195 -33.88 -0.97 32.22
CA ALA A 195 -35.18 -0.45 31.83
C ALA A 195 -35.59 0.69 32.80
N PRO A 196 -36.22 1.77 32.34
CA PRO A 196 -36.84 2.74 33.23
C PRO A 196 -38.16 2.17 33.76
N GLN A 197 -38.20 1.91 35.07
CA GLN A 197 -39.44 1.63 35.79
C GLN A 197 -40.30 2.88 35.86
N GLN A 198 -41.56 2.73 35.44
CA GLN A 198 -42.66 3.62 35.80
C GLN A 198 -42.80 3.69 37.32
N ALA A 199 -42.89 4.90 37.87
CA ALA A 199 -43.47 5.15 39.18
C ALA A 199 -44.58 6.19 39.06
N LYS A 200 -45.69 5.88 39.72
CA LYS A 200 -47.01 6.49 39.66
C LYS A 200 -47.07 7.89 40.31
N MET A 201 -48.09 8.62 39.84
CA MET A 201 -48.79 9.79 40.40
C MET A 201 -48.61 10.06 41.91
N LEU A 202 -48.51 11.35 42.25
CA LEU A 202 -49.24 11.91 43.38
C LEU A 202 -49.73 13.33 43.06
N ALA A 203 -51.00 13.57 43.38
CA ALA A 203 -51.72 14.81 43.23
C ALA A 203 -51.33 15.86 44.28
N MET A 204 -51.30 17.13 43.87
CA MET A 204 -51.99 18.26 44.51
C MET A 204 -51.95 19.48 43.59
#